data_AF-A0AA50E2K4-F1
#
_entry.id   AF-A0AA50E2K4-F1
#
_cell.length_a   1.000
_cell.length_b   1.000
_cell.length_c   1.000
_cell.angle_alpha   90.00
_cell.angle_beta   90.00
_cell.angle_gamma   90.00
#
_symmetry.space_group_name_H-M   'P 1'
#
loop_
_entity.id
_entity.type
_entity.pdbx_description
1 polymer ?
#
loop_
_entity_poly.entity_id
_entity_poly.type
_entity_poly.pdbx_seq_one_letter_code
_entity_poly.pdbx_strand_id
1 'polypeptide(L)'
;MVDKMGVTPAQIVDFKALCGDKSDCIPGINGIGEKTAIKLLAEYETLEKVYENLAQIKGALKTRLDNGKDDAMHSQMLARIVVDVPLPVTWEDLQLTGFSTDRLVPLLEKLELRTFIDKIQAFHRNFSDNQSPVPMGNEADNGEPKKTVKAKKAKKKLIQTILSNYHCLMACQWLTKKMV
;
A
#
# COMPACT_ATOMS: atom_id res chain seq x y z
N MET A 1 -3.84 7.02 15.48
CA MET A 1 -2.90 7.90 14.74
C MET A 1 -2.92 9.30 15.32
N VAL A 2 -4.10 9.94 15.39
CA VAL A 2 -4.26 11.25 16.05
C VAL A 2 -3.77 11.22 17.50
N ASP A 3 -4.13 10.20 18.29
CA ASP A 3 -3.70 10.10 19.71
C ASP A 3 -2.19 9.93 19.91
N LYS A 4 -1.46 9.47 18.89
CA LYS A 4 -0.02 9.21 18.98
C LYS A 4 0.83 10.34 18.38
N MET A 5 0.39 10.91 17.27
CA MET A 5 1.19 11.86 16.48
C MET A 5 0.59 13.28 16.46
N GLY A 6 -0.62 13.48 16.98
CA GLY A 6 -1.27 14.80 16.98
C GLY A 6 -1.74 15.30 15.61
N VAL A 7 -1.62 14.49 14.55
CA VAL A 7 -2.04 14.82 13.18
C VAL A 7 -2.93 13.72 12.59
N THR A 8 -3.76 14.09 11.63
CA THR A 8 -4.58 13.15 10.87
C THR A 8 -3.75 12.41 9.81
N PRO A 9 -4.18 11.23 9.33
CA PRO A 9 -3.47 10.50 8.28
C PRO A 9 -3.25 11.34 7.01
N ALA A 10 -4.21 12.20 6.66
CA ALA A 10 -4.13 13.09 5.50
C ALA A 10 -3.02 14.15 5.65
N GLN A 11 -2.67 14.53 6.87
CA GLN A 11 -1.67 15.56 7.17
C GLN A 11 -0.24 15.02 7.30
N ILE A 12 -0.03 13.70 7.22
CA ILE A 12 1.30 13.10 7.44
C ILE A 12 2.34 13.62 6.44
N VAL A 13 1.93 13.85 5.19
CA VAL A 13 2.80 14.39 4.14
C VAL A 13 3.27 15.80 4.53
N ASP A 14 2.35 16.66 4.95
CA ASP A 14 2.66 18.04 5.35
C ASP A 14 3.42 18.12 6.67
N PHE A 15 3.12 17.19 7.58
CA PHE A 15 3.84 17.05 8.84
C PHE A 15 5.32 16.72 8.58
N LYS A 16 5.59 15.70 7.75
CA LYS A 16 6.96 15.36 7.33
C LYS A 16 7.62 16.48 6.53
N ALA A 17 6.86 17.22 5.74
CA ALA A 17 7.37 18.38 5.01
C ALA A 17 7.90 19.48 5.94
N LEU A 18 7.25 19.69 7.09
CA LEU A 18 7.65 20.70 8.07
C LEU A 18 8.79 20.24 8.97
N CYS A 19 8.69 19.05 9.58
CA CYS A 19 9.66 18.60 10.59
C CYS A 19 10.78 17.70 10.06
N GLY A 20 10.66 17.22 8.82
CA GLY A 20 11.56 16.24 8.23
C GLY A 20 11.33 14.82 8.73
N ASP A 21 12.07 13.88 8.14
CA ASP A 21 12.12 12.48 8.53
C ASP A 21 13.52 11.92 8.29
N LYS A 22 14.20 11.51 9.37
CA LYS A 22 15.58 11.01 9.29
C LYS A 22 15.68 9.63 8.66
N SER A 23 14.68 8.76 8.82
CA SER A 23 14.74 7.41 8.23
C SER A 23 14.62 7.46 6.71
N ASP A 24 13.80 8.41 6.22
CA ASP A 24 13.52 8.60 4.80
C ASP A 24 14.43 9.68 4.17
N CYS A 25 15.43 10.18 4.91
CA CYS A 25 16.32 11.26 4.51
C CYS A 25 15.60 12.54 4.04
N ILE A 26 14.41 12.81 4.58
CA ILE A 26 13.63 14.01 4.30
C ILE A 26 14.14 15.14 5.21
N PRO A 27 14.64 16.25 4.65
CA PRO A 27 15.28 17.31 5.44
C PRO A 27 14.29 18.11 6.30
N GLY A 28 13.12 18.45 5.74
CA GLY A 28 12.17 19.37 6.36
C GLY A 28 12.72 20.79 6.51
N ILE A 29 12.08 21.59 7.36
CA ILE A 29 12.51 22.98 7.62
C ILE A 29 13.44 23.02 8.83
N ASN A 30 14.64 23.58 8.65
CA ASN A 30 15.59 23.72 9.74
C ASN A 30 15.02 24.54 10.91
N GLY A 31 15.02 23.96 12.11
CA GLY A 31 14.50 24.58 13.31
C GLY A 31 12.98 24.47 13.49
N ILE A 32 12.27 23.70 12.66
CA ILE A 32 10.88 23.31 12.91
C ILE A 32 10.87 21.83 13.26
N GLY A 33 10.46 21.52 14.49
CA GLY A 33 10.32 20.14 14.97
C GLY A 33 8.86 19.70 15.06
N GLU A 34 8.66 18.43 15.41
CA GLU A 34 7.34 17.78 15.53
C GLU A 34 6.30 18.62 16.29
N LYS A 35 6.63 19.13 17.48
CA LYS A 35 5.68 19.93 18.29
C LYS A 35 5.23 21.21 17.59
N THR A 36 6.10 21.83 16.80
CA THR A 36 5.77 23.06 16.07
C THR A 36 4.96 22.73 14.82
N ALA A 37 5.33 21.65 14.11
CA ALA A 37 4.58 21.17 12.96
C ALA A 37 3.15 20.78 13.33
N ILE A 38 2.94 20.06 14.45
CA ILE A 38 1.61 19.72 14.97
C ILE A 38 0.78 20.97 15.24
N LYS A 39 1.36 22.00 15.89
CA LYS A 39 0.64 23.25 16.17
C LYS A 39 0.21 23.97 14.89
N LEU A 40 1.11 24.07 13.92
CA LEU A 40 0.83 24.69 12.62
C LEU A 40 -0.27 23.93 11.87
N LEU A 41 -0.23 22.60 11.86
CA LEU A 41 -1.23 21.79 11.16
C LEU A 41 -2.55 21.67 11.93
N ALA A 42 -2.55 21.85 13.25
CA ALA A 42 -3.78 21.97 14.03
C ALA A 42 -4.50 23.30 13.75
N GLU A 43 -3.75 24.38 13.51
CA GLU A 43 -4.30 25.72 13.27
C GLU A 43 -4.67 25.96 11.80
N TYR A 44 -3.80 25.56 10.88
CA TYR A 44 -3.93 25.87 9.45
C TYR A 44 -4.28 24.66 8.59
N GLU A 45 -4.37 23.45 9.15
CA GLU A 45 -4.72 22.19 8.48
C GLU A 45 -3.72 21.66 7.44
N THR A 46 -3.25 22.47 6.49
CA THR A 46 -2.34 22.03 5.40
C THR A 46 -1.12 22.91 5.26
N LEU A 47 -0.08 22.40 4.61
CA LEU A 47 1.15 23.16 4.36
C LEU A 47 0.88 24.42 3.52
N GLU A 48 0.02 24.33 2.51
CA GLU A 48 -0.37 25.45 1.65
C GLU A 48 -1.04 26.55 2.48
N LYS A 49 -1.99 26.17 3.35
CA LYS A 49 -2.68 27.12 4.25
C LYS A 49 -1.73 27.77 5.25
N VAL A 50 -0.69 27.08 5.71
CA VAL A 50 0.38 27.69 6.55
C VAL A 50 1.07 28.82 5.78
N TYR A 51 1.39 28.62 4.51
CA TYR A 51 2.04 29.62 3.67
C TYR A 51 1.10 30.75 3.22
N GLU A 52 -0.18 30.46 2.98
CA GLU A 52 -1.20 31.48 2.70
C GLU A 52 -1.38 32.44 3.90
N ASN A 53 -1.26 31.92 5.13
CA ASN A 53 -1.42 32.68 6.37
C ASN A 53 -0.09 33.12 7.00
N LEU A 54 1.01 33.10 6.24
CA LEU A 54 2.36 33.39 6.74
C LEU A 54 2.49 34.81 7.33
N ALA A 55 1.64 35.75 6.92
CA ALA A 55 1.57 37.09 7.51
C ALA A 55 1.06 37.12 8.96
N GLN A 56 0.25 36.14 9.37
CA GLN A 56 -0.31 36.04 10.72
C GLN A 56 0.69 35.42 11.70
N ILE A 57 1.63 34.62 11.19
CA ILE A 57 2.68 33.98 11.97
C ILE A 57 3.74 35.01 12.36
N LYS A 58 4.12 35.04 13.65
CA LYS A 58 5.01 36.08 14.21
C LYS A 58 6.38 35.52 14.63
N GLY A 59 7.35 36.43 14.72
CA GLY A 59 8.67 36.16 15.29
C GLY A 59 9.53 35.22 14.45
N ALA A 60 10.44 34.51 15.11
CA ALA A 60 11.43 33.65 14.46
C ALA A 60 10.82 32.50 13.65
N LEU A 61 9.60 32.06 13.97
CA LEU A 61 8.90 31.01 13.23
C LEU A 61 8.58 31.45 11.80
N LYS A 62 8.14 32.70 11.62
CA LYS A 62 7.87 33.27 10.29
C LYS A 62 9.13 33.24 9.43
N THR A 63 10.26 33.73 9.97
CA THR A 63 11.54 33.75 9.24
C THR A 63 12.01 32.34 8.86
N ARG A 64 11.81 31.34 9.71
CA ARG A 64 12.14 29.94 9.39
C ARG A 64 11.26 29.38 8.28
N LEU A 65 9.96 29.65 8.32
CA LEU A 65 9.03 29.21 7.28
C LEU A 65 9.34 29.87 5.93
N ASP A 66 9.66 31.16 5.94
CA ASP A 66 9.98 31.94 4.73
C ASP A 66 11.27 31.44 4.08
N ASN A 67 12.36 31.33 4.87
CA ASN A 67 13.64 30.82 4.39
C ASN A 67 13.60 29.33 4.02
N GLY A 68 12.75 28.55 4.67
CA GLY A 68 12.64 27.10 4.48
C GLY A 68 11.54 26.68 3.51
N LYS A 69 10.94 27.62 2.76
CA LYS A 69 9.82 27.32 1.87
C LYS A 69 10.16 26.28 0.80
N ASP A 70 11.30 26.44 0.14
CA ASP A 70 11.72 25.53 -0.91
C ASP A 70 12.02 24.13 -0.35
N ASP A 71 12.67 24.06 0.82
CA ASP A 71 12.93 22.81 1.53
C ASP A 71 11.63 22.10 1.94
N ALA A 72 10.62 22.87 2.38
CA ALA A 72 9.31 22.35 2.75
C ALA A 72 8.58 21.76 1.53
N MET A 73 8.54 22.49 0.42
CA MET A 73 7.89 22.02 -0.82
C MET A 73 8.61 20.78 -1.36
N HIS A 74 9.94 20.78 -1.34
CA HIS A 74 10.74 19.62 -1.75
C HIS A 74 10.49 18.42 -0.84
N SER A 75 10.46 18.63 0.48
CA SER A 75 10.17 17.58 1.46
C SER A 75 8.74 17.03 1.32
N GLN A 76 7.76 17.88 1.00
CA GLN A 76 6.39 17.47 0.72
C GLN A 76 6.32 16.57 -0.52
N MET A 77 7.05 16.92 -1.57
CA MET A 77 7.18 16.09 -2.78
C MET A 77 7.79 14.73 -2.45
N LEU A 78 8.88 14.69 -1.68
CA LEU A 78 9.55 13.45 -1.28
C LEU A 78 8.66 12.56 -0.39
N ALA A 79 7.89 13.16 0.50
CA ALA A 79 7.00 12.44 1.41
C ALA A 79 5.75 11.86 0.72
N ARG A 80 5.39 12.37 -0.48
CA ARG A 80 4.16 11.99 -1.16
C ARG A 80 4.33 10.68 -1.94
N ILE A 81 3.56 9.66 -1.55
CA ILE A 81 3.51 8.38 -2.25
C ILE A 81 2.75 8.54 -3.57
N VAL A 82 3.39 8.13 -4.67
CA VAL A 82 2.75 8.02 -5.99
C VAL A 82 1.95 6.71 -6.02
N VAL A 83 0.63 6.81 -6.19
CA VAL A 83 -0.30 5.67 -6.13
C VAL A 83 -0.84 5.27 -7.51
N ASP A 84 -0.56 6.08 -8.51
CA ASP A 84 -1.05 5.98 -9.89
C ASP A 84 0.05 5.50 -10.85
N VAL A 85 0.92 4.60 -10.37
CA VAL A 85 1.99 4.04 -11.19
C VAL A 85 1.41 3.04 -12.21
N PRO A 86 1.63 3.23 -13.52
CA PRO A 86 1.17 2.27 -14.52
C PRO A 86 2.02 1.00 -14.44
N LEU A 87 1.38 -0.12 -14.09
CA LEU A 87 2.03 -1.42 -14.02
C LEU A 87 1.63 -2.29 -15.23
N PRO A 88 2.59 -2.90 -15.94
CA PRO A 88 2.31 -3.76 -17.10
C PRO A 88 1.92 -5.19 -16.68
N VAL A 89 1.19 -5.35 -15.57
CA VAL A 89 0.76 -6.64 -15.04
C VAL A 89 -0.71 -6.58 -14.63
N THR A 90 -1.39 -7.72 -14.76
CA THR A 90 -2.78 -7.88 -14.33
C THR A 90 -2.85 -8.56 -12.97
N TRP A 91 -4.00 -8.52 -12.32
CA TRP A 91 -4.21 -9.21 -11.04
C TRP A 91 -4.05 -10.73 -11.18
N GLU A 92 -4.36 -11.27 -12.35
CA GLU A 92 -4.17 -12.68 -12.69
C GLU A 92 -2.70 -13.08 -12.69
N ASP A 93 -1.80 -12.20 -13.14
CA ASP A 93 -0.35 -12.46 -13.19
C ASP A 93 0.29 -12.48 -11.79
N LEU A 94 -0.34 -11.82 -10.81
CA LEU A 94 0.15 -11.72 -9.43
C LEU A 94 -0.37 -12.84 -8.52
N GLN A 95 -1.13 -13.80 -9.07
CA GLN A 95 -1.61 -14.94 -8.28
C GLN A 95 -0.46 -15.86 -7.93
N LEU A 96 -0.37 -16.24 -6.66
CA LEU A 96 0.59 -17.24 -6.22
C LEU A 96 0.15 -18.63 -6.73
N THR A 97 0.87 -19.19 -7.69
CA THR A 97 0.57 -20.49 -8.31
C THR A 97 1.36 -21.66 -7.70
N GLY A 98 1.96 -21.47 -6.52
CA GLY A 98 2.89 -22.41 -5.90
C GLY A 98 4.35 -22.20 -6.32
N PHE A 99 5.26 -22.97 -5.72
CA PHE A 99 6.70 -22.87 -5.96
C PHE A 99 7.37 -24.25 -5.86
N SER A 100 8.51 -24.42 -6.54
CA SER A 100 9.28 -25.68 -6.50
C SER A 100 10.17 -25.73 -5.27
N THR A 101 9.87 -26.63 -4.33
CA THR A 101 10.69 -26.88 -3.14
C THR A 101 12.09 -27.36 -3.50
N ASP A 102 12.21 -28.17 -4.54
CA ASP A 102 13.49 -28.77 -4.96
C ASP A 102 14.48 -27.73 -5.45
N ARG A 103 13.99 -26.62 -6.03
CA ARG A 103 14.83 -25.48 -6.41
C ARG A 103 15.06 -24.50 -5.27
N LEU A 104 14.09 -24.37 -4.36
CA LEU A 104 14.11 -23.36 -3.30
C LEU A 104 14.96 -23.79 -2.10
N VAL A 105 14.91 -25.06 -1.69
CA VAL A 105 15.67 -25.56 -0.52
C VAL A 105 17.18 -25.39 -0.70
N PRO A 106 17.81 -25.78 -1.82
CA PRO A 106 19.25 -25.56 -2.01
C PRO A 106 19.65 -24.08 -1.97
N LEU A 107 18.79 -23.18 -2.46
CA LEU A 107 19.04 -21.74 -2.44
C LEU A 107 18.99 -21.18 -1.01
N LEU A 108 18.05 -21.65 -0.20
CA LEU A 108 17.95 -21.28 1.21
C LEU A 108 19.11 -21.84 2.04
N GLU A 109 19.57 -23.05 1.75
CA GLU A 109 20.76 -23.63 2.37
C GLU A 109 22.01 -22.80 2.08
N LYS A 110 22.19 -22.38 0.81
CA LYS A 110 23.28 -21.50 0.40
C LYS A 110 23.24 -20.13 1.10
N LEU A 111 22.05 -19.61 1.36
CA LEU A 111 21.84 -18.37 2.12
C LEU A 111 21.84 -18.58 3.65
N GLU A 112 22.07 -19.81 4.09
CA GLU A 112 22.08 -20.23 5.51
C GLU A 112 20.76 -19.97 6.25
N LEU A 113 19.64 -19.87 5.53
CA LEU A 113 18.30 -19.62 6.07
C LEU A 113 17.62 -20.90 6.59
N ARG A 114 18.31 -21.63 7.48
CA ARG A 114 17.92 -22.98 7.93
C ARG A 114 16.54 -23.04 8.60
N THR A 115 16.21 -22.06 9.43
CA THR A 115 14.90 -21.98 10.12
C THR A 115 13.72 -21.77 9.17
N PHE A 116 13.99 -21.28 7.96
CA PHE A 116 12.98 -21.07 6.94
C PHE A 116 12.70 -22.35 6.15
N ILE A 117 13.70 -23.22 5.98
CA ILE A 117 13.57 -24.55 5.35
C ILE A 117 12.53 -25.38 6.11
N ASP A 118 12.61 -25.39 7.45
CA ASP A 118 11.69 -26.13 8.31
C ASP A 118 10.22 -25.68 8.16
N LYS A 119 10.01 -24.41 7.79
CA LYS A 119 8.68 -23.80 7.62
C LYS A 119 8.14 -23.96 6.20
N ILE A 120 8.98 -24.29 5.23
CA ILE A 120 8.64 -24.24 3.81
C ILE A 120 7.49 -25.19 3.43
N GLN A 121 7.44 -26.36 4.08
CA GLN A 121 6.38 -27.34 3.86
C GLN A 121 5.04 -26.86 4.40
N ALA A 122 5.05 -26.12 5.51
CA ALA A 122 3.84 -25.50 6.04
C ALA A 122 3.35 -24.35 5.14
N PHE A 123 4.27 -23.53 4.61
CA PHE A 123 3.96 -22.53 3.59
C PHE A 123 3.37 -23.17 2.34
N HIS A 124 3.99 -24.23 1.82
CA HIS A 124 3.48 -24.93 0.64
C HIS A 124 2.03 -25.41 0.85
N ARG A 125 1.71 -26.04 1.99
CA ARG A 125 0.32 -26.47 2.27
C ARG A 125 -0.67 -25.30 2.29
N ASN A 126 -0.33 -24.19 2.93
CA ASN A 126 -1.25 -23.05 3.09
C ASN A 126 -1.50 -22.28 1.79
N PHE A 127 -0.58 -22.36 0.83
CA PHE A 127 -0.63 -21.58 -0.41
C PHE A 127 -0.84 -22.43 -1.68
N SER A 128 -0.78 -23.76 -1.59
CA SER A 128 -0.94 -24.67 -2.75
C SER A 128 -2.34 -25.29 -2.88
N ASP A 129 -3.30 -24.99 -1.99
CA ASP A 129 -4.68 -25.52 -2.06
C ASP A 129 -5.53 -25.01 -3.25
N ASN A 130 -4.95 -24.17 -4.11
CA ASN A 130 -5.49 -23.84 -5.42
C ASN A 130 -4.40 -23.94 -6.49
N GLN A 131 -4.04 -25.16 -6.93
CA GLN A 131 -4.15 -25.55 -8.35
C GLN A 131 -3.62 -26.96 -8.67
N SER A 132 -4.21 -27.53 -9.73
CA SER A 132 -3.64 -28.61 -10.54
C SER A 132 -2.16 -28.36 -10.88
N PRO A 133 -1.37 -29.44 -11.06
CA PRO A 133 0.08 -29.35 -11.11
C PRO A 133 0.57 -28.43 -12.22
N VAL A 134 1.49 -27.53 -11.86
CA VAL A 134 2.29 -26.76 -12.80
C VAL A 134 3.03 -27.75 -13.72
N PRO A 135 2.88 -27.67 -15.05
CA PRO A 135 3.61 -28.55 -15.94
C PRO A 135 5.11 -28.33 -15.73
N MET A 136 5.81 -29.42 -15.48
CA MET A 136 7.26 -29.48 -15.37
C MET A 136 7.83 -29.24 -16.77
N GLY A 137 8.07 -27.98 -17.10
CA GLY A 137 8.67 -27.57 -18.36
C GLY A 137 10.19 -27.67 -18.28
N ASN A 138 10.75 -28.67 -18.97
CA ASN A 138 12.12 -28.60 -19.45
C ASN A 138 12.17 -27.54 -20.55
N GLU A 139 13.08 -26.57 -20.44
CA GLU A 139 13.36 -25.68 -21.56
C GLU A 139 14.06 -26.47 -22.67
N ALA A 140 13.30 -26.81 -23.71
CA ALA A 140 13.76 -26.77 -25.09
C ALA A 140 12.55 -26.67 -26.04
N ASP A 141 12.65 -25.71 -26.95
CA ASP A 141 12.02 -25.64 -28.26
C ASP A 141 10.76 -24.75 -28.46
N ASN A 142 10.82 -24.06 -29.61
CA ASN A 142 9.96 -23.02 -30.13
C ASN A 142 8.55 -23.53 -30.50
N GLY A 143 7.51 -22.70 -30.31
CA GLY A 143 6.22 -22.90 -30.98
C GLY A 143 5.08 -22.07 -30.41
N GLU A 144 4.45 -21.26 -31.26
CA GLU A 144 3.29 -20.38 -31.00
C GLU A 144 2.08 -21.05 -30.32
N PRO A 145 1.24 -20.31 -29.56
CA PRO A 145 0.18 -20.91 -28.76
C PRO A 145 -1.12 -21.12 -29.57
N LYS A 146 -1.58 -22.38 -29.65
CA LYS A 146 -2.94 -22.72 -30.11
C LYS A 146 -3.91 -22.75 -28.92
N LYS A 147 -4.99 -21.97 -29.06
CA LYS A 147 -6.11 -21.81 -28.13
C LYS A 147 -6.92 -23.11 -27.99
N THR A 148 -7.32 -23.47 -26.77
CA THR A 148 -8.50 -24.34 -26.57
C THR A 148 -9.44 -23.84 -25.48
N VAL A 149 -10.62 -23.46 -25.98
CA VAL A 149 -11.86 -23.11 -25.29
C VAL A 149 -12.42 -24.35 -24.58
N LYS A 150 -12.58 -24.35 -23.24
CA LYS A 150 -13.51 -25.25 -22.51
C LYS A 150 -13.67 -24.98 -21.00
N ALA A 151 -13.81 -23.71 -20.57
CA ALA A 151 -14.08 -23.37 -19.14
C ALA A 151 -15.39 -22.56 -18.93
N LYS A 152 -16.21 -22.36 -19.98
CA LYS A 152 -17.34 -21.43 -19.94
C LYS A 152 -18.59 -21.94 -19.19
N LYS A 153 -18.75 -23.24 -18.96
CA LYS A 153 -20.00 -23.80 -18.41
C LYS A 153 -20.06 -23.81 -16.87
N ALA A 154 -18.92 -23.94 -16.20
CA ALA A 154 -18.85 -23.99 -14.73
C ALA A 154 -18.99 -22.60 -14.07
N LYS A 155 -18.47 -21.53 -14.71
CA LYS A 155 -18.56 -20.15 -14.20
C LYS A 155 -20.00 -19.62 -14.04
N LYS A 156 -20.96 -20.07 -14.86
CA LYS A 156 -22.35 -19.56 -14.83
C LYS A 156 -23.13 -20.02 -13.59
N LYS A 157 -22.81 -21.20 -13.04
CA LYS A 157 -23.50 -21.75 -11.86
C LYS A 157 -23.04 -21.08 -10.57
N LEU A 158 -21.75 -20.74 -10.48
CA LEU A 158 -21.16 -20.09 -9.29
C LEU A 158 -21.61 -18.62 -9.15
N ILE A 159 -21.69 -17.86 -10.24
CA ILE A 159 -22.16 -16.47 -10.23
C ILE A 159 -23.65 -16.37 -9.83
N GLN A 160 -24.48 -17.34 -10.26
CA GLN A 160 -25.90 -17.37 -9.90
C GLN A 160 -26.10 -17.60 -8.38
N THR A 161 -25.28 -18.46 -7.77
CA THR A 161 -25.34 -18.74 -6.32
C THR A 161 -24.84 -17.55 -5.50
N ILE A 162 -23.82 -16.84 -5.98
CA ILE A 162 -23.29 -15.65 -5.31
C ILE A 162 -24.33 -14.52 -5.35
N LEU A 163 -24.96 -14.24 -6.50
CA LEU A 163 -25.96 -13.17 -6.63
C LEU A 163 -27.25 -13.42 -5.81
N SER A 164 -27.64 -14.69 -5.62
CA SER A 164 -28.76 -15.06 -4.75
C SER A 164 -28.47 -14.78 -3.27
N ASN A 165 -27.21 -14.93 -2.83
CA ASN A 165 -26.83 -14.69 -1.44
C ASN A 165 -26.68 -13.19 -1.12
N TYR A 166 -26.35 -12.35 -2.11
CA TYR A 166 -26.25 -10.89 -1.90
C TYR A 166 -27.62 -10.18 -1.83
N HIS A 167 -28.69 -10.77 -2.37
CA HIS A 167 -30.04 -10.20 -2.20
C HIS A 167 -30.57 -10.28 -0.76
N CYS A 168 -30.06 -11.19 0.07
CA CYS A 168 -30.47 -11.29 1.47
C CYS A 168 -29.81 -10.20 2.35
N LEU A 169 -28.58 -9.79 2.01
CA LEU A 169 -27.84 -8.76 2.76
C LEU A 169 -28.34 -7.34 2.50
N MET A 170 -28.85 -7.06 1.30
CA MET A 170 -29.42 -5.73 0.98
C MET A 170 -30.82 -5.51 1.58
N ALA A 171 -31.58 -6.58 1.89
CA ALA A 171 -32.85 -6.46 2.60
C ALA A 171 -32.66 -6.13 4.10
N CYS A 172 -31.51 -6.50 4.69
CA CYS A 172 -31.26 -6.33 6.12
C CYS A 172 -30.80 -4.90 6.49
N GLN A 173 -30.26 -4.12 5.55
CA GLN A 173 -29.86 -2.71 5.77
C GLN A 173 -30.98 -1.69 5.51
N TRP A 174 -32.11 -2.10 4.94
CA TRP A 174 -33.24 -1.19 4.67
C TRP A 174 -34.24 -1.09 5.85
N LEU A 175 -34.28 -2.08 6.75
CA LEU A 175 -35.20 -2.12 7.89
C LEU A 175 -34.72 -1.38 9.16
N THR A 176 -33.47 -0.93 9.23
CA THR A 176 -32.93 -0.19 10.40
C THR A 176 -32.94 1.33 10.26
N LYS A 177 -33.44 1.88 9.14
CA LYS A 177 -33.55 3.34 8.91
C LYS A 177 -34.98 3.89 8.87
N LYS A 178 -35.97 3.14 9.38
CA LYS A 178 -37.37 3.61 9.42
C LYS A 178 -38.12 3.43 10.75
N MET A 179 -37.42 3.32 11.88
CA MET A 179 -38.05 3.48 13.20
C MET A 179 -37.05 4.09 14.18
N VAL A 180 -37.33 5.36 14.52
CA VAL A 180 -36.70 6.25 15.53
C VAL A 180 -35.38 6.89 15.11
#